data_AF-A0A1C5NJW1-F1
#
_entry.id   AF-A0A1C5NJW1-F1
#
_cell.length_a   1.000
_cell.length_b   1.000
_cell.length_c   1.000
_cell.angle_alpha   90.00
_cell.angle_beta   90.00
_cell.angle_gamma   90.00
#
_symmetry.space_group_name_H-M   'P 1'
#
loop_
_entity.id
_entity.type
_entity.pdbx_description
1 polymer ?
#
loop_
_entity_poly.entity_id
_entity_poly.type
_entity_poly.pdbx_seq_one_letter_code
_entity_poly.pdbx_strand_id
1 'polypeptide(L)'
;MVRMFRTSDGAIHEIQEPQDGCWVALTNPTATEIFEISEQFQIEVDDLRAPLDEEERSRIEVEDNYTLILVDVPMIEERNDKDWYGTIPLGIIVTDKMIFTVCLEDTQVLTRFMEGRVRNFFTYMKTRFILQILYRNSSMYLRYLRIIDKKSEQVEEKLHFSPRNQELIELLELEKSLVYFTTSLRSNEAVLEKLIKLESIKKYPEDTELLEDVIIENTQAIEMANIYSGILQSMMDAFASVISNNLNDVMKILSVITIVMSIPTIIFSAYGMNLAPSGMPFSSTIWGFLIVILVSIAASIIAALFLSKKKYF
;
A
#
# COMPACT_ATOMS: atom_id res chain seq x y z
N MET A 1 28.14 4.30 -3.72
CA MET A 1 28.62 4.43 -5.12
C MET A 1 28.34 5.84 -5.60
N VAL A 2 29.39 6.59 -5.94
CA VAL A 2 29.29 7.95 -6.50
C VAL A 2 29.52 7.91 -8.01
N ARG A 3 28.61 8.51 -8.79
CA ARG A 3 28.75 8.73 -10.24
C ARG A 3 28.60 10.20 -10.55
N MET A 4 29.34 10.71 -11.53
CA MET A 4 29.31 12.12 -11.89
C MET A 4 28.96 12.27 -13.37
N PHE A 5 28.06 13.19 -13.68
CA PHE A 5 27.56 13.40 -15.03
C PHE A 5 27.64 14.87 -15.42
N ARG A 6 27.95 15.13 -16.69
CA ARG A 6 27.91 16.47 -17.26
C ARG A 6 27.31 16.42 -18.64
N THR A 7 26.46 17.38 -18.95
CA THR A 7 25.94 17.53 -20.31
C THR A 7 26.88 18.39 -21.16
N SER A 8 27.34 17.85 -22.28
CA SER A 8 28.09 18.54 -23.33
C SER A 8 27.54 18.13 -24.69
N ASP A 9 27.52 19.04 -25.67
CA ASP A 9 27.02 18.77 -27.03
C ASP A 9 25.60 18.20 -27.10
N GLY A 10 24.76 18.51 -26.10
CA GLY A 10 23.37 18.03 -26.02
C GLY A 10 23.19 16.58 -25.54
N ALA A 11 24.26 15.91 -25.11
CA ALA A 11 24.24 14.57 -24.53
C ALA A 11 24.79 14.57 -23.10
N ILE A 12 24.35 13.58 -22.30
CA ILE A 12 24.91 13.34 -20.97
C ILE A 12 26.15 12.45 -21.10
N HIS A 13 27.21 12.82 -20.39
CA HIS A 13 28.44 12.04 -20.30
C HIS A 13 28.80 11.81 -18.84
N GLU A 14 29.24 10.60 -18.53
CA GLU A 14 29.84 10.30 -17.23
C GLU A 14 31.26 10.87 -17.20
N ILE A 15 31.61 11.55 -16.12
CA ILE A 15 32.92 12.19 -15.90
C ILE A 15 33.57 11.62 -14.64
N GLN A 16 34.90 11.70 -14.57
CA GLN A 16 35.69 11.15 -13.46
C GLN A 16 36.00 12.18 -12.36
N GLU A 17 35.97 13.46 -12.70
CA GLU A 17 36.29 14.56 -11.79
C GLU A 17 35.15 15.56 -11.74
N PRO A 18 34.84 16.13 -10.56
CA PRO A 18 33.78 17.12 -10.42
C PRO A 18 34.13 18.42 -11.15
N GLN A 19 33.17 18.92 -11.94
CA GLN A 19 33.32 20.13 -12.74
C GLN A 19 32.10 21.03 -12.57
N ASP A 20 32.27 22.34 -12.78
CA ASP A 20 31.15 23.29 -12.68
C ASP A 20 30.01 22.90 -13.64
N GLY A 21 28.79 22.87 -13.11
CA GLY A 21 27.59 22.45 -13.83
C GLY A 21 27.43 20.93 -13.98
N CYS A 22 28.20 20.12 -13.26
CA CYS A 22 27.98 18.67 -13.21
C CYS A 22 26.89 18.28 -12.20
N TRP A 23 26.38 17.07 -12.37
CA TRP A 23 25.48 16.37 -11.47
C TRP A 23 26.22 15.21 -10.83
N VAL A 24 26.22 15.15 -9.50
CA VAL A 24 26.81 14.06 -8.72
C VAL A 24 25.68 13.19 -8.15
N ALA A 25 25.62 11.93 -8.56
CA ALA A 25 24.65 10.96 -8.09
C ALA A 25 25.30 10.01 -7.07
N LEU A 26 24.84 10.06 -5.83
CA LEU A 26 25.25 9.20 -4.73
C LEU A 26 24.17 8.13 -4.49
N THR A 27 24.47 6.90 -4.88
CA THR A 27 23.61 5.73 -4.60
C THR A 27 24.23 4.94 -3.46
N ASN A 28 23.53 4.83 -2.34
CA ASN A 28 24.00 4.18 -1.11
C ASN A 28 25.47 4.51 -0.77
N PRO A 29 25.82 5.79 -0.56
CA PRO A 29 27.20 6.17 -0.33
C PRO A 29 27.70 5.64 1.03
N THR A 30 28.96 5.23 1.07
CA THR A 30 29.63 4.84 2.31
C THR A 30 29.89 6.06 3.19
N ALA A 31 30.11 5.84 4.50
CA ALA A 31 30.46 6.92 5.42
C ALA A 31 31.70 7.72 4.99
N THR A 32 32.66 7.06 4.31
CA THR A 32 33.85 7.71 3.75
C THR A 32 33.49 8.59 2.56
N GLU A 33 32.70 8.10 1.59
CA GLU A 33 32.23 8.88 0.45
C GLU A 33 31.43 10.11 0.91
N ILE A 34 30.58 9.96 1.93
CA ILE A 34 29.82 11.07 2.53
C ILE A 34 30.76 12.14 3.11
N PHE A 35 31.77 11.73 3.87
CA PHE A 35 32.71 12.66 4.51
C PHE A 35 33.56 13.41 3.48
N GLU A 36 34.03 12.72 2.44
CA GLU A 36 34.79 13.34 1.34
C GLU A 36 33.97 14.41 0.62
N ILE A 37 32.70 14.11 0.29
CA ILE A 37 31.78 15.05 -0.36
C ILE A 37 31.46 16.22 0.56
N SER A 38 31.24 15.95 1.86
CA SER A 38 30.98 16.97 2.87
C SER A 38 32.13 17.97 2.96
N GLU A 39 33.38 17.51 3.12
CA GLU A 39 34.53 18.41 3.22
C GLU A 39 34.78 19.16 1.91
N GLN A 40 34.69 18.48 0.76
CA GLN A 40 35.00 19.07 -0.53
C GLN A 40 33.99 20.14 -0.96
N PHE A 41 32.70 19.92 -0.70
CA PHE A 41 31.62 20.78 -1.18
C PHE A 41 30.95 21.60 -0.08
N GLN A 42 31.42 21.49 1.17
CA GLN A 42 30.90 22.21 2.33
C GLN A 42 29.39 21.95 2.56
N ILE A 43 29.00 20.69 2.40
CA ILE A 43 27.64 20.19 2.68
C ILE A 43 27.68 19.47 4.02
N GLU A 44 26.71 19.68 4.90
CA GLU A 44 26.69 19.01 6.20
C GLU A 44 26.54 17.48 6.04
N VAL A 45 27.25 16.72 6.89
CA VAL A 45 27.22 15.26 6.87
C VAL A 45 25.81 14.72 7.14
N ASP A 46 25.07 15.38 8.02
CA ASP A 46 23.72 14.95 8.41
C ASP A 46 22.73 15.13 7.25
N ASP A 47 22.89 16.18 6.44
CA ASP A 47 22.06 16.41 5.24
C ASP A 47 22.36 15.41 4.10
N LEU A 48 23.60 14.93 4.00
CA LEU A 48 23.96 13.84 3.10
C LEU A 48 23.47 12.48 3.60
N ARG A 49 23.24 12.34 4.92
CA ARG A 49 22.74 11.09 5.53
C ARG A 49 21.23 11.02 5.60
N ALA A 50 20.54 12.15 5.73
CA ALA A 50 19.09 12.20 5.84
C ALA A 50 18.36 11.37 4.76
N PRO A 51 18.74 11.41 3.47
CA PRO A 51 18.11 10.59 2.42
C PRO A 51 18.35 9.08 2.52
N LEU A 52 19.21 8.63 3.45
CA LEU A 52 19.56 7.23 3.67
C LEU A 52 18.78 6.62 4.85
N ASP A 53 18.03 7.45 5.59
CA ASP A 53 17.07 6.98 6.58
C ASP A 53 15.71 6.80 5.90
N GLU A 54 15.18 5.58 5.88
CA GLU A 54 13.90 5.25 5.26
C GLU A 54 12.71 5.99 5.88
N GLU A 55 12.82 6.43 7.13
CA GLU A 55 11.76 7.17 7.85
C GLU A 55 11.88 8.70 7.76
N GLU A 56 12.86 9.20 7.00
CA GLU A 56 13.09 10.64 6.84
C GLU A 56 11.91 11.32 6.13
N ARG A 57 11.61 12.56 6.54
CA ARG A 57 10.45 13.30 6.00
C ARG A 57 10.85 14.25 4.90
N SER A 58 10.01 14.31 3.86
CA SER A 58 10.15 15.31 2.80
C SER A 58 10.09 16.74 3.38
N ARG A 59 11.08 17.57 3.03
CA ARG A 59 11.21 18.97 3.46
C ARG A 59 12.13 19.76 2.54
N ILE A 60 12.17 21.07 2.75
CA ILE A 60 13.15 21.95 2.12
C ILE A 60 13.88 22.70 3.22
N GLU A 61 15.20 22.68 3.15
CA GLU A 61 16.11 23.40 4.01
C GLU A 61 17.01 24.29 3.15
N VAL A 62 17.06 25.57 3.52
CA VAL A 62 17.85 26.58 2.81
C VAL A 62 19.00 26.95 3.73
N GLU A 63 20.17 26.42 3.43
CA GLU A 63 21.42 26.71 4.13
C GLU A 63 22.19 27.83 3.42
N ASP A 64 23.24 28.33 4.06
CA ASP A 64 24.05 29.44 3.52
C ASP A 64 24.70 29.10 2.16
N ASN A 65 25.13 27.85 1.98
CA ASN A 65 25.92 27.41 0.82
C ASN A 65 25.17 26.48 -0.15
N TYR A 66 24.01 25.95 0.26
CA TYR A 66 23.24 25.01 -0.53
C TYR A 66 21.77 25.00 -0.11
N THR A 67 20.94 24.40 -0.95
CA THR A 67 19.54 24.11 -0.62
C THR A 67 19.34 22.60 -0.67
N LEU A 68 18.84 22.01 0.41
CA LEU A 68 18.44 20.61 0.46
C LEU A 68 16.93 20.52 0.19
N ILE A 69 16.57 19.66 -0.76
CA ILE A 69 15.19 19.30 -1.06
C ILE A 69 15.08 17.79 -0.84
N LEU A 70 14.39 17.39 0.21
CA LEU A 70 14.05 16.00 0.50
C LEU A 70 12.65 15.72 -0.05
N VAL A 71 12.52 14.69 -0.89
CA VAL A 71 11.25 14.22 -1.43
C VAL A 71 11.20 12.70 -1.43
N ASP A 72 10.02 12.14 -1.27
CA ASP A 72 9.84 10.69 -1.30
C ASP A 72 9.61 10.24 -2.75
N VAL A 73 10.33 9.21 -3.17
CA VAL A 73 10.18 8.60 -4.50
C VAL A 73 9.67 7.15 -4.38
N PRO A 74 8.85 6.68 -5.32
CA PRO A 74 8.28 5.36 -5.22
C PRO A 74 9.30 4.29 -5.60
N MET A 75 9.33 3.20 -4.83
CA MET A 75 10.14 2.01 -5.06
C MET A 75 9.28 0.76 -5.18
N ILE A 76 9.87 -0.29 -5.75
CA ILE A 76 9.26 -1.63 -5.79
C ILE A 76 10.01 -2.49 -4.78
N GLU A 77 9.27 -3.10 -3.86
CA GLU A 77 9.80 -4.07 -2.91
C GLU A 77 9.32 -5.48 -3.32
N GLU A 78 10.25 -6.38 -3.61
CA GLU A 78 9.92 -7.77 -3.94
C GLU A 78 9.84 -8.59 -2.63
N ARG A 79 8.63 -9.07 -2.29
CA ARG A 79 8.40 -9.91 -1.11
C ARG A 79 7.50 -11.09 -1.45
N ASN A 80 7.98 -12.31 -1.15
CA ASN A 80 7.28 -13.57 -1.43
C ASN A 80 6.90 -13.73 -2.92
N ASP A 81 7.86 -13.48 -3.83
CA ASP A 81 7.68 -13.55 -5.29
C ASP A 81 6.56 -12.62 -5.81
N LYS A 82 6.31 -11.52 -5.11
CA LYS A 82 5.32 -10.50 -5.47
C LYS A 82 5.91 -9.10 -5.28
N ASP A 83 5.57 -8.24 -6.23
CA ASP A 83 5.90 -6.82 -6.17
C ASP A 83 4.92 -6.06 -5.27
N TRP A 84 5.47 -5.33 -4.31
CA TRP A 84 4.78 -4.33 -3.48
C TRP A 84 5.38 -2.96 -3.72
N TYR A 85 4.66 -1.93 -3.30
CA TYR A 85 5.05 -0.55 -3.58
C TYR A 85 5.30 0.19 -2.27
N GLY A 86 6.55 0.63 -2.11
CA GLY A 86 7.00 1.45 -0.99
C GLY A 86 7.51 2.79 -1.48
N THR A 87 8.03 3.59 -0.56
CA THR A 87 8.66 4.87 -0.85
C THR A 87 9.99 4.95 -0.12
N ILE A 88 10.94 5.65 -0.74
CA ILE A 88 12.23 5.96 -0.13
C ILE A 88 12.55 7.44 -0.32
N PRO A 89 13.26 8.09 0.61
CA PRO A 89 13.69 9.46 0.44
C PRO A 89 14.72 9.62 -0.68
N LEU A 90 14.61 10.75 -1.37
CA LEU A 90 15.57 11.26 -2.33
C LEU A 90 15.97 12.67 -1.88
N GLY A 91 17.24 12.84 -1.56
CA GLY A 91 17.84 14.14 -1.31
C GLY A 91 18.31 14.76 -2.62
N ILE A 92 17.91 15.99 -2.88
CA ILE A 92 18.40 16.82 -3.97
C ILE A 92 19.05 18.05 -3.33
N ILE A 93 20.38 18.11 -3.40
CA ILE A 93 21.16 19.20 -2.82
C ILE A 93 21.69 20.06 -3.95
N VAL A 94 21.40 21.35 -3.90
CA VAL A 94 21.73 22.30 -4.96
C VAL A 94 22.68 23.34 -4.39
N THR A 95 23.89 23.40 -4.96
CA THR A 95 24.88 24.44 -4.66
C THR A 95 24.90 25.46 -5.79
N ASP A 96 25.70 26.52 -5.64
CA ASP A 96 25.93 27.50 -6.72
C ASP A 96 26.54 26.90 -7.98
N LYS A 97 27.27 25.79 -7.86
CA LYS A 97 28.02 25.20 -8.97
C LYS A 97 27.45 23.88 -9.48
N MET A 98 26.86 23.07 -8.61
CA MET A 98 26.56 21.67 -8.90
C MET A 98 25.23 21.25 -8.28
N ILE A 99 24.76 20.08 -8.67
CA ILE A 99 23.62 19.40 -8.06
C ILE A 99 24.05 18.01 -7.61
N PHE A 100 23.62 17.62 -6.42
CA PHE A 100 23.86 16.32 -5.83
C PHE A 100 22.52 15.63 -5.63
N THR A 101 22.45 14.34 -5.95
CA THR A 101 21.30 13.51 -5.60
C THR A 101 21.78 12.37 -4.73
N VAL A 102 21.15 12.17 -3.57
CA VAL A 102 21.48 11.09 -2.64
C VAL A 102 20.25 10.22 -2.42
N CYS A 103 20.40 8.91 -2.56
CA CYS A 103 19.33 7.96 -2.33
C CYS A 103 19.90 6.61 -1.88
N LEU A 104 19.10 5.84 -1.15
CA LEU A 104 19.47 4.49 -0.69
C LEU A 104 19.66 3.50 -1.85
N GLU A 105 18.91 3.67 -2.95
CA GLU A 105 18.95 2.75 -4.10
C GLU A 105 18.83 3.48 -5.44
N ASP A 106 19.12 2.75 -6.53
CA ASP A 106 18.95 3.28 -7.89
C ASP A 106 17.47 3.33 -8.28
N THR A 107 16.94 4.54 -8.37
CA THR A 107 15.51 4.74 -8.65
C THR A 107 15.24 4.88 -10.15
N GLN A 108 14.06 4.45 -10.61
CA GLN A 108 13.66 4.66 -12.01
C GLN A 108 13.49 6.15 -12.36
N VAL A 109 13.34 7.01 -11.36
CA VAL A 109 13.31 8.46 -11.50
C VAL A 109 14.66 8.95 -12.02
N LEU A 110 15.77 8.62 -11.33
CA LEU A 110 17.12 9.07 -11.66
C LEU A 110 17.76 8.31 -12.83
N THR A 111 17.55 6.99 -12.91
CA THR A 111 18.21 6.10 -13.90
C THR A 111 18.06 6.59 -15.34
N ARG A 112 16.89 7.12 -15.69
CA ARG A 112 16.63 7.61 -17.05
C ARG A 112 17.39 8.88 -17.40
N PHE A 113 17.73 9.71 -16.41
CA PHE A 113 18.63 10.85 -16.62
C PHE A 113 20.04 10.35 -16.89
N MET A 114 20.54 9.40 -16.08
CA MET A 114 21.85 8.78 -16.27
C MET A 114 22.00 8.14 -17.66
N GLU A 115 20.93 7.53 -18.16
CA GLU A 115 20.89 6.92 -19.50
C GLU A 115 20.66 7.92 -20.66
N GLY A 116 20.53 9.22 -20.38
CA GLY A 116 20.28 10.25 -21.41
C GLY A 116 18.92 10.13 -22.11
N ARG A 117 17.93 9.48 -21.46
CA ARG A 117 16.60 9.23 -22.04
C ARG A 117 15.60 10.36 -21.77
N VAL A 118 16.02 11.42 -21.08
CA VAL A 118 15.20 12.61 -20.81
C VAL A 118 15.52 13.68 -21.86
N ARG A 119 14.49 14.15 -22.57
CA ARG A 119 14.64 15.20 -23.58
C ARG A 119 14.90 16.55 -22.92
N ASN A 120 15.67 17.41 -23.60
CA ASN A 120 16.00 18.76 -23.14
C ASN A 120 16.55 18.79 -21.70
N PHE A 121 17.34 17.77 -21.35
CA PHE A 121 18.00 17.66 -20.06
C PHE A 121 19.42 18.24 -20.14
N PHE A 122 19.71 19.18 -19.24
CA PHE A 122 20.99 19.86 -19.14
C PHE A 122 21.40 19.96 -17.67
N THR A 123 22.56 19.40 -17.30
CA THR A 123 23.00 19.36 -15.89
C THR A 123 23.24 20.74 -15.29
N TYR A 124 23.60 21.72 -16.12
CA TYR A 124 23.80 23.11 -15.69
C TYR A 124 22.48 23.88 -15.45
N MET A 125 21.34 23.39 -15.96
CA MET A 125 20.02 24.00 -15.74
C MET A 125 19.40 23.47 -14.43
N LYS A 126 20.04 23.79 -13.30
CA LYS A 126 19.74 23.23 -11.97
C LYS A 126 18.25 23.27 -11.61
N THR A 127 17.61 24.43 -11.73
CA THR A 127 16.17 24.60 -11.46
C THR A 127 15.31 23.68 -12.31
N ARG A 128 15.50 23.69 -13.62
CA ARG A 128 14.80 22.81 -14.56
C ARG A 128 15.04 21.34 -14.25
N PHE A 129 16.25 20.97 -13.85
CA PHE A 129 16.58 19.60 -13.51
C PHE A 129 15.82 19.13 -12.26
N ILE A 130 15.77 19.93 -11.18
CA ILE A 130 14.96 19.63 -10.00
C ILE A 130 13.50 19.39 -10.42
N LEU A 131 12.93 20.31 -11.19
CA LEU A 131 11.54 20.20 -11.63
C LEU A 131 11.30 18.98 -12.52
N GLN A 132 12.25 18.63 -13.39
CA GLN A 132 12.17 17.40 -14.20
C GLN A 132 12.26 16.13 -13.34
N ILE A 133 13.06 16.13 -12.26
CA ILE A 133 13.09 15.02 -11.29
C ILE A 133 11.72 14.89 -10.63
N LEU A 134 11.17 15.99 -10.12
CA LEU A 134 9.87 16.01 -9.44
C LEU A 134 8.72 15.61 -10.38
N TYR A 135 8.75 16.08 -11.63
CA TYR A 135 7.76 15.69 -12.65
C TYR A 135 7.78 14.18 -12.88
N ARG A 136 8.98 13.60 -13.06
CA ARG A 136 9.14 12.16 -13.23
C ARG A 136 8.74 11.39 -11.97
N ASN A 137 8.92 11.97 -10.79
CA ASN A 137 8.46 11.39 -9.54
C ASN A 137 6.93 11.25 -9.52
N SER A 138 6.20 12.35 -9.76
CA SER A 138 4.73 12.36 -9.83
C SER A 138 4.20 11.39 -10.88
N SER A 139 4.79 11.42 -12.09
CA SER A 139 4.47 10.47 -13.17
C SER A 139 4.67 8.99 -12.79
N MET A 140 5.69 8.68 -11.98
CA MET A 140 5.92 7.31 -11.49
C MET A 140 4.89 6.88 -10.46
N TYR A 141 4.51 7.75 -9.52
CA TYR A 141 3.39 7.48 -8.61
C TYR A 141 2.12 7.17 -9.38
N LEU A 142 1.74 8.01 -10.35
CA LEU A 142 0.55 7.78 -11.20
C LEU A 142 0.61 6.43 -11.92
N ARG A 143 1.79 6.05 -12.42
CA ARG A 143 1.98 4.74 -13.09
C ARG A 143 1.74 3.59 -12.11
N TYR A 144 2.34 3.63 -10.93
CA TYR A 144 2.22 2.54 -9.95
C TYR A 144 0.82 2.47 -9.33
N LEU A 145 0.16 3.61 -9.09
CA LEU A 145 -1.24 3.66 -8.67
C LEU A 145 -2.15 2.89 -9.63
N ARG A 146 -1.97 3.04 -10.95
CA ARG A 146 -2.72 2.27 -11.95
C ARG A 146 -2.41 0.77 -11.93
N ILE A 147 -1.19 0.37 -11.54
CA ILE A 147 -0.84 -1.04 -11.40
C ILE A 147 -1.48 -1.63 -10.13
N ILE A 148 -1.45 -0.88 -9.03
CA ILE A 148 -2.12 -1.25 -7.78
C ILE A 148 -3.62 -1.45 -8.03
N ASP A 149 -4.28 -0.50 -8.69
CA ASP A 149 -5.71 -0.54 -9.04
C ASP A 149 -6.06 -1.83 -9.81
N LYS A 150 -5.31 -2.10 -10.88
CA LYS A 150 -5.48 -3.33 -11.67
C LYS A 150 -5.21 -4.60 -10.86
N LYS A 151 -4.26 -4.56 -9.92
CA LYS A 151 -3.96 -5.70 -9.03
C LYS A 151 -5.07 -5.89 -8.00
N SER A 152 -5.68 -4.83 -7.48
CA SER A 152 -6.85 -4.93 -6.61
C SER A 152 -8.06 -5.53 -7.32
N GLU A 153 -8.35 -5.13 -8.57
CA GLU A 153 -9.44 -5.73 -9.36
C GLU A 153 -9.25 -7.26 -9.54
N GLN A 154 -8.01 -7.71 -9.78
CA GLN A 154 -7.70 -9.14 -9.91
C GLN A 154 -7.89 -9.91 -8.60
N VAL A 155 -7.67 -9.27 -7.46
CA VAL A 155 -7.81 -9.90 -6.14
C VAL A 155 -9.29 -9.93 -5.74
N GLU A 156 -10.04 -8.88 -6.05
CA GLU A 156 -11.49 -8.80 -5.91
C GLU A 156 -12.17 -9.97 -6.65
N GLU A 157 -11.82 -10.18 -7.92
CA GLU A 157 -12.40 -11.26 -8.72
C GLU A 157 -12.14 -12.64 -8.08
N LYS A 158 -10.94 -12.88 -7.55
CA LYS A 158 -10.60 -14.14 -6.86
C LYS A 158 -11.41 -14.33 -5.57
N LEU A 159 -11.57 -13.26 -4.78
CA LEU A 159 -12.34 -13.29 -3.54
C LEU A 159 -13.82 -13.59 -3.77
N HIS A 160 -14.40 -13.11 -4.88
CA HIS A 160 -15.76 -13.45 -5.27
C HIS A 160 -15.98 -14.96 -5.46
N PHE A 161 -14.99 -15.67 -6.01
CA PHE A 161 -15.10 -17.12 -6.24
C PHE A 161 -14.72 -17.96 -5.02
N SER A 162 -13.74 -17.54 -4.23
CA SER A 162 -13.28 -18.27 -3.03
C SER A 162 -12.61 -17.30 -2.07
N PRO A 163 -13.26 -16.89 -0.97
CA PRO A 163 -12.61 -16.08 0.06
C PRO A 163 -11.60 -16.96 0.80
N ARG A 164 -10.32 -16.88 0.43
CA ARG A 164 -9.22 -17.48 1.21
C ARG A 164 -8.44 -16.38 1.91
N ASN A 165 -7.76 -16.77 2.99
CA ASN A 165 -6.95 -15.84 3.78
C ASN A 165 -5.83 -15.18 2.97
N GLN A 166 -5.36 -15.83 1.89
CA GLN A 166 -4.27 -15.32 1.08
C GLN A 166 -4.65 -14.06 0.29
N GLU A 167 -5.84 -14.03 -0.31
CA GLU A 167 -6.33 -12.88 -1.05
C GLU A 167 -6.62 -11.70 -0.11
N LEU A 168 -7.11 -11.95 1.10
CA LEU A 168 -7.27 -10.90 2.12
C LEU A 168 -5.93 -10.30 2.55
N ILE A 169 -4.89 -11.12 2.73
CA ILE A 169 -3.52 -10.64 3.01
C ILE A 169 -3.01 -9.80 1.84
N GLU A 170 -3.27 -10.21 0.60
CA GLU A 170 -2.88 -9.44 -0.57
C GLU A 170 -3.59 -8.09 -0.66
N LEU A 171 -4.89 -8.00 -0.35
CA LEU A 171 -5.57 -6.70 -0.22
C LEU A 171 -4.95 -5.81 0.86
N LEU A 172 -4.58 -6.39 2.01
CA LEU A 172 -3.93 -5.63 3.09
C LEU A 172 -2.57 -5.05 2.66
N GLU A 173 -1.78 -5.79 1.89
CA GLU A 173 -0.48 -5.30 1.39
C GLU A 173 -0.64 -4.22 0.29
N LEU A 174 -1.66 -4.34 -0.56
CA LEU A 174 -2.01 -3.27 -1.50
C LEU A 174 -2.45 -2.00 -0.77
N GLU A 175 -3.25 -2.15 0.29
CA GLU A 175 -3.66 -1.01 1.09
C GLU A 175 -2.47 -0.36 1.82
N LYS A 176 -1.56 -1.17 2.39
CA LYS A 176 -0.31 -0.67 2.96
C LYS A 176 0.48 0.18 1.95
N SER A 177 0.55 -0.28 0.69
CA SER A 177 1.19 0.44 -0.40
C SER A 177 0.52 1.80 -0.68
N LEU A 178 -0.81 1.85 -0.69
CA LEU A 178 -1.58 3.08 -0.90
C LEU A 178 -1.42 4.07 0.25
N VAL A 179 -1.33 3.59 1.50
CA VAL A 179 -1.07 4.44 2.67
C VAL A 179 0.30 5.09 2.59
N TYR A 180 1.35 4.33 2.23
CA TYR A 180 2.69 4.88 2.02
C TYR A 180 2.67 5.96 0.93
N PHE A 181 2.07 5.66 -0.23
CA PHE A 181 1.97 6.62 -1.33
C PHE A 181 1.20 7.88 -0.93
N THR A 182 0.04 7.75 -0.26
CA THR A 182 -0.76 8.90 0.17
C THR A 182 0.03 9.79 1.13
N THR A 183 0.78 9.18 2.05
CA THR A 183 1.60 9.91 3.03
C THR A 183 2.73 10.65 2.32
N SER A 184 3.50 9.96 1.49
CA SER A 184 4.63 10.53 0.74
C SER A 184 4.21 11.61 -0.27
N LEU A 185 3.10 11.41 -0.98
CA LEU A 185 2.57 12.40 -1.93
C LEU A 185 2.13 13.70 -1.23
N ARG A 186 1.54 13.62 -0.03
CA ARG A 186 1.21 14.80 0.79
C ARG A 186 2.44 15.51 1.32
N SER A 187 3.46 14.76 1.74
CA SER A 187 4.75 15.33 2.13
C SER A 187 5.42 16.07 0.96
N ASN A 188 5.40 15.46 -0.23
CA ASN A 188 5.87 16.08 -1.48
C ASN A 188 5.05 17.31 -1.87
N GLU A 189 3.73 17.31 -1.69
CA GLU A 189 2.87 18.48 -1.93
C GLU A 189 3.33 19.69 -1.10
N ALA A 190 3.60 19.48 0.19
CA ALA A 190 4.10 20.54 1.06
C ALA A 190 5.46 21.09 0.62
N VAL A 191 6.33 20.25 0.05
CA VAL A 191 7.60 20.65 -0.57
C VAL A 191 7.32 21.48 -1.83
N LEU A 192 6.45 21.01 -2.73
CA LEU A 192 6.07 21.74 -3.95
C LEU A 192 5.50 23.13 -3.64
N GLU A 193 4.60 23.23 -2.65
CA GLU A 193 4.03 24.51 -2.20
C GLU A 193 5.09 25.50 -1.69
N LYS A 194 6.15 25.00 -1.03
CA LYS A 194 7.29 25.81 -0.60
C LYS A 194 8.15 26.23 -1.80
N LEU A 195 8.39 25.34 -2.78
CA LEU A 195 9.15 25.67 -3.99
C LEU A 195 8.50 26.82 -4.78
N ILE A 196 7.16 26.90 -4.81
CA ILE A 196 6.43 28.03 -5.43
C ILE A 196 6.83 29.38 -4.81
N LYS A 197 7.19 29.42 -3.54
CA LYS A 197 7.51 30.65 -2.81
C LYS A 197 8.98 31.05 -2.94
N LEU A 198 9.84 30.15 -3.42
CA LEU A 198 11.28 30.43 -3.61
C LEU A 198 11.51 31.13 -4.94
N GLU A 199 11.94 32.39 -4.88
CA GLU A 199 12.24 33.20 -6.08
C GLU A 199 13.35 32.59 -6.95
N SER A 200 14.28 31.85 -6.33
CA SER A 200 15.36 31.13 -7.03
C SER A 200 14.87 30.02 -7.97
N ILE A 201 13.66 29.51 -7.75
CA ILE A 201 13.04 28.45 -8.55
C ILE A 201 12.20 29.01 -9.71
N LYS A 202 11.66 30.23 -9.60
CA LYS A 202 10.81 30.86 -10.64
C LYS A 202 11.59 31.70 -11.65
N LYS A 203 12.79 31.26 -12.02
CA LYS A 203 13.73 32.08 -12.81
C LYS A 203 13.27 32.30 -14.26
N TYR A 204 12.51 31.37 -14.84
CA TYR A 204 12.03 31.43 -16.22
C TYR A 204 10.54 31.02 -16.32
N PRO A 205 9.79 31.55 -17.31
CA PRO A 205 8.38 31.18 -17.52
C PRO A 205 8.19 29.66 -17.71
N GLU A 206 9.04 29.03 -18.53
CA GLU A 206 9.01 27.58 -18.80
C GLU A 206 9.18 26.74 -17.52
N ASP A 207 9.98 27.22 -16.57
CA ASP A 207 10.19 26.53 -15.29
C ASP A 207 8.98 26.71 -14.35
N THR A 208 8.24 27.81 -14.50
CA THR A 208 6.98 28.04 -13.76
C THR A 208 5.88 27.11 -14.28
N GLU A 209 5.73 27.00 -15.61
CA GLU A 209 4.79 26.06 -16.24
C GLU A 209 5.10 24.62 -15.82
N LEU A 210 6.38 24.22 -15.85
CA LEU A 210 6.77 22.88 -15.42
C LEU A 210 6.47 22.63 -13.94
N LEU A 211 6.65 23.62 -13.06
CA LEU A 211 6.27 23.49 -11.65
C LEU A 211 4.75 23.32 -11.48
N GLU A 212 3.95 24.07 -12.23
CA GLU A 212 2.49 23.93 -12.24
C GLU A 212 2.06 22.52 -12.69
N ASP A 213 2.68 21.99 -13.76
CA ASP A 213 2.45 20.62 -14.22
C ASP A 213 2.79 19.58 -13.14
N VAL A 214 3.92 19.74 -12.45
CA VAL A 214 4.33 18.86 -11.34
C VAL A 214 3.30 18.85 -10.22
N ILE A 215 2.79 20.03 -9.84
CA ILE A 215 1.76 20.18 -8.81
C ILE A 215 0.48 19.49 -9.24
N ILE A 216 0.02 19.72 -10.47
CA ILE A 216 -1.18 19.07 -11.03
C ILE A 216 -1.04 17.55 -10.98
N GLU A 217 0.09 17.00 -11.45
CA GLU A 217 0.31 15.54 -11.41
C GLU A 217 0.37 14.99 -9.98
N ASN A 218 1.00 15.71 -9.04
CA ASN A 218 1.09 15.29 -7.64
C ASN A 218 -0.29 15.32 -6.98
N THR A 219 -1.07 16.39 -7.16
CA THR A 219 -2.45 16.50 -6.65
C THR A 219 -3.33 15.39 -7.24
N GLN A 220 -3.21 15.11 -8.54
CA GLN A 220 -3.92 14.00 -9.17
C GLN A 220 -3.54 12.66 -8.54
N ALA A 221 -2.24 12.43 -8.27
CA ALA A 221 -1.79 11.20 -7.61
C ALA A 221 -2.36 11.07 -6.20
N ILE A 222 -2.45 12.16 -5.43
CA ILE A 222 -3.09 12.19 -4.10
C ILE A 222 -4.56 11.79 -4.22
N GLU A 223 -5.31 12.40 -5.13
CA GLU A 223 -6.72 12.07 -5.34
C GLU A 223 -6.92 10.60 -5.70
N MET A 224 -6.13 10.08 -6.65
CA MET A 224 -6.17 8.67 -7.04
C MET A 224 -5.84 7.73 -5.88
N ALA A 225 -4.79 8.01 -5.11
CA ALA A 225 -4.41 7.20 -3.96
C ALA A 225 -5.52 7.13 -2.90
N ASN A 226 -6.16 8.28 -2.59
CA ASN A 226 -7.29 8.33 -1.65
C ASN A 226 -8.52 7.56 -2.18
N ILE A 227 -8.84 7.68 -3.47
CA ILE A 227 -9.95 6.95 -4.09
C ILE A 227 -9.70 5.45 -3.99
N TYR A 228 -8.51 5.00 -4.40
CA TYR A 228 -8.16 3.58 -4.38
C TYR A 228 -8.14 3.01 -2.96
N SER A 229 -7.59 3.74 -1.99
CA SER A 229 -7.59 3.30 -0.57
C SER A 229 -9.02 3.20 -0.03
N GLY A 230 -9.88 4.18 -0.34
CA GLY A 230 -11.30 4.14 0.05
C GLY A 230 -12.08 2.96 -0.57
N ILE A 231 -11.80 2.62 -1.83
CA ILE A 231 -12.38 1.44 -2.50
C ILE A 231 -11.90 0.15 -1.84
N LEU A 232 -10.59 0.02 -1.61
CA LEU A 232 -9.99 -1.16 -0.97
C LEU A 232 -10.53 -1.38 0.45
N GLN A 233 -10.65 -0.32 1.24
CA GLN A 233 -11.23 -0.39 2.58
C GLN A 233 -12.71 -0.82 2.54
N SER A 234 -13.51 -0.22 1.66
CA SER A 234 -14.92 -0.58 1.48
C SER A 234 -15.08 -2.04 1.04
N MET A 235 -14.18 -2.52 0.19
CA MET A 235 -14.14 -3.90 -0.27
C MET A 235 -13.80 -4.88 0.87
N MET A 236 -12.80 -4.57 1.69
CA MET A 236 -12.45 -5.39 2.87
C MET A 236 -13.62 -5.48 3.85
N ASP A 237 -14.31 -4.36 4.11
CA ASP A 237 -15.49 -4.33 4.99
C ASP A 237 -16.64 -5.16 4.42
N ALA A 238 -16.88 -5.09 3.10
CA ALA A 238 -17.88 -5.91 2.43
C ALA A 238 -17.55 -7.41 2.53
N PHE A 239 -16.29 -7.81 2.33
CA PHE A 239 -15.88 -9.21 2.48
C PHE A 239 -15.98 -9.69 3.93
N ALA A 240 -15.61 -8.86 4.91
CA ALA A 240 -15.80 -9.19 6.33
C ALA A 240 -17.28 -9.43 6.65
N SER A 241 -18.19 -8.62 6.09
CA SER A 241 -19.64 -8.79 6.21
C SER A 241 -20.12 -10.10 5.57
N VAL A 242 -19.65 -10.44 4.36
CA VAL A 242 -19.98 -11.70 3.69
C VAL A 242 -19.50 -12.91 4.50
N ILE A 243 -18.29 -12.87 5.04
CA ILE A 243 -17.75 -13.94 5.90
C ILE A 243 -18.59 -14.09 7.17
N SER A 244 -18.96 -12.98 7.82
CA SER A 244 -19.82 -12.98 9.00
C SER A 244 -21.21 -13.56 8.68
N ASN A 245 -21.79 -13.21 7.54
CA ASN A 245 -23.07 -13.77 7.11
C ASN A 245 -22.98 -15.29 6.87
N ASN A 246 -21.92 -15.75 6.19
CA ASN A 246 -21.69 -17.17 5.97
C ASN A 246 -21.52 -17.93 7.30
N LEU A 247 -20.80 -17.36 8.26
CA LEU A 247 -20.66 -17.94 9.61
C LEU A 247 -22.01 -18.01 10.31
N ASN A 248 -22.82 -16.95 10.24
CA ASN A 248 -24.17 -16.96 10.79
C ASN A 248 -25.04 -18.04 10.16
N ASP A 249 -24.98 -18.22 8.85
CA ASP A 249 -25.75 -19.25 8.13
C ASP A 249 -25.31 -20.67 8.55
N VAL A 250 -24.00 -20.92 8.69
CA VAL A 250 -23.49 -22.19 9.22
C VAL A 250 -23.93 -22.43 10.65
N MET A 251 -23.85 -21.41 11.52
CA MET A 251 -24.27 -21.50 12.92
C MET A 251 -25.77 -21.77 13.05
N LYS A 252 -26.60 -21.20 12.18
CA LYS A 252 -28.04 -21.50 12.10
C LYS A 252 -28.28 -22.96 11.74
N ILE A 253 -27.59 -23.48 10.72
CA ILE A 253 -27.71 -24.88 10.31
C ILE A 253 -27.32 -25.82 11.45
N LEU A 254 -26.18 -25.58 12.11
CA LEU A 254 -25.73 -26.38 13.26
C LEU A 254 -26.72 -26.31 14.43
N SER A 255 -27.30 -25.14 14.69
CA SER A 255 -28.30 -24.96 15.74
C SER A 255 -29.59 -25.74 15.46
N VAL A 256 -30.08 -25.70 14.22
CA VAL A 256 -31.25 -26.48 13.80
C VAL A 256 -30.98 -27.98 13.94
N ILE A 257 -29.83 -28.46 13.47
CA ILE A 257 -29.43 -29.88 13.63
C ILE A 257 -29.41 -30.25 15.11
N THR A 258 -28.82 -29.41 15.96
CA THR A 258 -28.72 -29.65 17.41
C THR A 258 -30.09 -29.75 18.08
N ILE A 259 -31.01 -28.83 17.79
CA ILE A 259 -32.38 -28.83 18.36
C ILE A 259 -33.18 -30.05 17.89
N VAL A 260 -33.09 -30.38 16.60
CA VAL A 260 -33.82 -31.53 16.02
C VAL A 260 -33.31 -32.85 16.61
N MET A 261 -32.00 -32.96 16.85
CA MET A 261 -31.36 -34.13 17.48
C MET A 261 -31.57 -34.20 19.00
N SER A 262 -31.78 -33.06 19.68
CA SER A 262 -32.02 -33.07 21.13
C SER A 262 -33.39 -33.64 21.50
N ILE A 263 -34.43 -33.42 20.68
CA ILE A 263 -35.79 -33.94 20.93
C ILE A 263 -35.81 -35.47 21.15
N PRO A 264 -35.28 -36.31 20.25
CA PRO A 264 -35.31 -37.75 20.42
C PRO A 264 -34.37 -38.20 21.53
N THR A 265 -33.23 -37.51 21.69
CA THR A 265 -32.28 -37.78 22.78
C THR A 265 -32.94 -37.61 24.15
N ILE A 266 -33.72 -36.55 24.36
CA ILE A 266 -34.44 -36.30 25.62
C ILE A 266 -35.51 -37.37 25.85
N ILE A 267 -36.28 -37.74 24.81
CA ILE A 267 -37.32 -38.77 24.92
C ILE A 267 -36.69 -40.13 25.24
N PHE A 268 -35.66 -40.55 24.51
CA PHE A 268 -34.97 -41.82 24.76
C PHE A 268 -34.26 -41.83 26.12
N SER A 269 -33.66 -40.72 26.52
CA SER A 269 -33.04 -40.58 27.85
C SER A 269 -34.07 -40.76 28.96
N ALA A 270 -35.25 -40.13 28.85
CA ALA A 270 -36.33 -40.26 29.83
C ALA A 270 -36.87 -41.70 29.94
N TYR A 271 -37.06 -42.39 28.80
CA TYR A 271 -37.51 -43.78 28.77
C TYR A 271 -36.39 -44.79 29.10
N GLY A 272 -35.12 -44.39 29.04
CA GLY A 272 -33.96 -45.16 29.47
C GLY A 272 -33.68 -45.08 30.98
N MET A 273 -34.44 -44.28 31.73
CA MET A 273 -34.33 -44.21 33.19
C MET A 273 -34.93 -45.46 33.83
N ASN A 274 -34.26 -45.99 34.86
CA ASN A 274 -34.70 -47.17 35.63
C ASN A 274 -35.86 -46.84 36.60
N LEU A 275 -36.98 -46.34 36.07
CA LEU A 275 -38.19 -46.01 36.83
C LEU A 275 -39.19 -47.18 36.84
N ALA A 276 -40.05 -47.22 37.86
CA ALA A 276 -41.08 -48.26 37.96
C ALA A 276 -42.04 -48.22 36.74
N PRO A 277 -42.27 -49.34 36.03
CA PRO A 277 -43.06 -49.36 34.80
C PRO A 277 -44.52 -48.89 34.98
N SER A 278 -45.09 -49.03 36.18
CA SER A 278 -46.47 -48.69 36.51
C SER A 278 -46.84 -47.22 36.33
N GLY A 279 -45.86 -46.30 36.35
CA GLY A 279 -46.07 -44.87 36.13
C GLY A 279 -45.61 -44.36 34.75
N MET A 280 -45.03 -45.23 33.92
CA MET A 280 -44.46 -44.86 32.63
C MET A 280 -45.48 -45.11 31.51
N PRO A 281 -45.86 -44.08 30.72
CA PRO A 281 -46.76 -44.25 29.59
C PRO A 281 -46.23 -45.29 28.61
N PHE A 282 -47.10 -46.13 28.05
CA PHE A 282 -46.76 -47.14 27.02
C PHE A 282 -45.78 -48.25 27.45
N SER A 283 -45.39 -48.36 28.72
CA SER A 283 -44.44 -49.38 29.21
C SER A 283 -44.98 -50.82 29.21
N SER A 284 -46.30 -50.99 29.36
CA SER A 284 -46.97 -52.29 29.46
C SER A 284 -47.51 -52.81 28.12
N THR A 285 -47.37 -52.04 27.04
CA THR A 285 -47.93 -52.34 25.72
C THR A 285 -46.88 -52.98 24.82
N ILE A 286 -47.22 -54.07 24.11
CA ILE A 286 -46.29 -54.80 23.21
C ILE A 286 -45.67 -53.90 22.12
N TRP A 287 -46.41 -52.89 21.65
CA TRP A 287 -45.97 -51.91 20.65
C TRP A 287 -45.46 -50.59 21.25
N GLY A 288 -45.39 -50.47 22.58
CA GLY A 288 -45.12 -49.22 23.28
C GLY A 288 -43.79 -48.56 22.88
N PHE A 289 -42.73 -49.36 22.77
CA PHE A 289 -41.41 -48.89 22.32
C PHE A 289 -41.45 -48.30 20.91
N LEU A 290 -42.15 -48.96 19.98
CA LEU A 290 -42.28 -48.51 18.60
C LEU A 290 -43.11 -47.22 18.51
N ILE A 291 -44.16 -47.09 19.34
CA ILE A 291 -44.96 -45.86 19.46
C ILE A 291 -44.10 -44.69 19.94
N VAL A 292 -43.26 -44.88 20.97
CA VAL A 292 -42.36 -43.83 21.48
C VAL A 292 -41.37 -43.37 20.41
N ILE A 293 -40.79 -44.30 19.64
CA ILE A 293 -39.90 -43.95 18.51
C ILE A 293 -40.65 -43.11 17.47
N LEU A 294 -41.83 -43.53 17.05
CA LEU A 294 -42.60 -42.81 16.03
C LEU A 294 -43.02 -41.41 16.49
N VAL A 295 -43.48 -41.28 17.75
CA VAL A 295 -43.83 -39.98 18.34
C VAL A 295 -42.60 -39.07 18.42
N SER A 296 -41.46 -39.63 18.82
CA SER A 296 -40.19 -38.90 18.89
C SER A 296 -39.74 -38.39 17.52
N ILE A 297 -39.77 -39.24 16.49
CA ILE A 297 -39.42 -38.86 15.12
C ILE A 297 -40.42 -37.84 14.57
N ALA A 298 -41.72 -38.03 14.81
CA ALA A 298 -42.74 -37.08 14.39
C ALA A 298 -42.54 -35.70 15.04
N ALA A 299 -42.24 -35.66 16.35
CA ALA A 299 -41.93 -34.42 17.06
C ALA A 299 -40.68 -33.72 16.49
N SER A 300 -39.62 -34.47 16.18
CA SER A 300 -38.42 -33.94 15.50
C SER A 300 -38.72 -33.37 14.12
N ILE A 301 -39.51 -34.07 13.30
CA ILE A 301 -39.89 -33.60 11.96
C ILE A 301 -40.74 -32.32 12.06
N ILE A 302 -41.70 -32.28 12.99
CA ILE A 302 -42.53 -31.09 13.22
C ILE A 302 -41.64 -29.90 13.64
N ALA A 303 -40.69 -30.12 14.56
CA ALA A 303 -39.74 -29.10 14.97
C ALA A 303 -38.86 -28.63 13.80
N ALA A 304 -38.33 -29.55 13.00
CA ALA A 304 -37.53 -29.24 11.83
C ALA A 304 -38.31 -28.41 10.79
N LEU A 305 -39.56 -28.78 10.50
CA LEU A 305 -40.43 -28.05 9.58
C LEU A 305 -40.84 -26.67 10.11
N PHE A 306 -41.06 -26.56 11.42
CA PHE A 306 -41.36 -25.29 12.07
C PHE A 306 -40.15 -24.35 12.02
N LEU A 307 -38.96 -24.85 12.36
CA LEU A 307 -37.71 -24.08 12.32
C LEU A 307 -37.35 -23.67 10.89
N SER A 308 -37.54 -24.55 9.90
CA SER A 308 -37.22 -24.25 8.50
C SER A 308 -38.17 -23.23 7.86
N LYS A 309 -39.49 -23.31 8.14
CA LYS A 309 -40.47 -22.37 7.55
C LYS A 309 -40.39 -20.98 8.10
N LYS A 310 -40.01 -20.85 9.37
CA LYS A 310 -40.31 -19.64 10.12
C LYS A 310 -39.16 -18.61 10.07
N LYS A 311 -38.06 -18.91 9.34
CA LYS A 311 -36.83 -18.09 9.29
C LYS A 311 -36.47 -17.53 10.68
N TYR A 312 -36.75 -18.28 11.75
CA TYR A 312 -36.27 -17.86 13.06
C TYR A 312 -34.78 -18.13 13.01
N PHE A 313 -34.06 -17.01 12.98
CA PHE A 313 -32.66 -16.79 12.62
C PHE A 313 -32.39 -16.67 11.12
#